data_AF-X0Z895-F1
#
_entry.id   AF-X0Z895-F1
#
_cell.length_a   1.000
_cell.length_b   1.000
_cell.length_c   1.000
_cell.angle_alpha   90.00
_cell.angle_beta   90.00
_cell.angle_gamma   90.00
#
_symmetry.space_group_name_H-M   'P 1'
#
loop_
_entity.id
_entity.type
_entity.pdbx_description
1 polymer ?
#
loop_
_entity_poly.entity_id
_entity_poly.type
_entity_poly.pdbx_seq_one_letter_code
_entity_poly.pdbx_strand_id
1 'polypeptide(L)'
;EGFKVADIIVDETFNIKRVYHMQLETKSAVCKPEANGGITLWTTTQGIHNVRILLGHIFNISLSKINVKRITLGGSFGSSIQMNSITPICVALALKAKRSVKLVTSREEDISLTGKIIFYIYFFLS
;
A
#
# COMPACT_ATOMS: atom_id res chain seq x y z
N GLU A 1 30.96 -15.14 -26.30
CA GLU A 1 32.10 -16.00 -25.92
C GLU A 1 31.86 -16.79 -24.63
N GLY A 2 31.31 -16.21 -23.55
CA GLY A 2 31.12 -16.90 -22.24
C GLY A 2 30.37 -18.25 -22.28
N PHE A 3 29.21 -18.35 -22.93
CA PHE A 3 28.51 -19.64 -23.08
C PHE A 3 29.25 -20.66 -23.96
N LYS A 4 30.15 -20.21 -24.84
CA LYS A 4 30.85 -21.12 -25.78
C LYS A 4 31.99 -21.89 -25.11
N VAL A 5 32.45 -21.43 -23.95
CA VAL A 5 33.60 -22.00 -23.22
C VAL A 5 33.20 -22.60 -21.86
N ALA A 6 31.90 -22.72 -21.58
CA ALA A 6 31.39 -23.25 -20.32
C ALA A 6 31.37 -24.79 -20.33
N ASP A 7 31.83 -25.41 -19.26
CA ASP A 7 31.80 -26.87 -19.09
C ASP A 7 30.36 -27.40 -18.95
N ILE A 8 29.46 -26.61 -18.35
CA ILE A 8 28.04 -26.93 -18.16
C ILE A 8 27.20 -25.67 -18.34
N ILE A 9 26.07 -25.80 -19.05
CA ILE A 9 25.05 -24.75 -19.19
C ILE A 9 23.71 -25.34 -18.73
N VAL A 10 23.04 -24.67 -17.80
CA VAL A 10 21.69 -25.03 -17.34
C VAL A 10 20.74 -23.92 -17.76
N ASP A 11 19.75 -24.27 -18.59
CA ASP A 11 18.68 -23.38 -19.03
C ASP A 11 17.34 -23.95 -18.55
N GLU A 12 16.73 -23.26 -17.59
CA GLU A 12 15.49 -23.68 -16.94
C GLU A 12 14.54 -22.49 -16.78
N THR A 13 13.26 -22.75 -17.00
CA THR A 13 12.20 -21.73 -16.86
C THR A 13 11.37 -21.99 -15.61
N PHE A 14 11.33 -20.99 -14.71
CA PHE A 14 10.53 -21.05 -13.48
C PHE A 14 9.32 -20.14 -13.55
N ASN A 15 8.19 -20.61 -13.03
CA ASN A 15 6.97 -19.83 -12.87
C ASN A 15 6.55 -19.82 -11.39
N ILE A 16 6.45 -18.63 -10.81
CA ILE A 16 6.02 -18.44 -9.43
C ILE A 16 4.62 -17.82 -9.42
N LYS A 17 3.71 -18.44 -8.67
CA LYS A 17 2.34 -17.95 -8.53
C LYS A 17 2.29 -16.65 -7.73
N ARG A 18 1.31 -15.83 -8.05
CA ARG A 18 0.94 -14.65 -7.28
C ARG A 18 0.49 -15.04 -5.87
N VAL A 19 1.20 -14.57 -4.86
CA VAL A 19 0.86 -14.77 -3.45
C VAL A 19 0.38 -13.44 -2.86
N TYR A 20 -0.61 -13.54 -1.99
CA TYR A 20 -1.09 -12.43 -1.18
C TYR A 20 -0.43 -12.46 0.20
N HIS A 21 -0.17 -11.27 0.76
CA HIS A 21 0.62 -11.09 1.98
C HIS A 21 -0.03 -11.70 3.24
N MET A 22 -1.36 -11.88 3.25
CA MET A 22 -2.10 -12.54 4.33
C MET A 22 -1.83 -11.99 5.74
N GLN A 23 -1.62 -10.68 5.86
CA GLN A 23 -1.55 -10.04 7.18
C GLN A 23 -2.86 -10.25 7.97
N LEU A 24 -2.77 -10.46 9.28
CA LEU A 24 -3.93 -10.76 10.13
C LEU A 24 -4.89 -9.58 10.24
N GLU A 25 -4.37 -8.37 10.38
CA GLU A 25 -5.16 -7.14 10.36
C GLU A 25 -5.55 -6.76 8.93
N THR A 26 -6.84 -6.57 8.65
CA THR A 26 -7.27 -6.04 7.35
C THR A 26 -7.02 -4.54 7.24
N LYS A 27 -6.97 -4.02 6.01
CA LYS A 27 -6.71 -2.61 5.77
C LYS A 27 -7.80 -1.75 6.41
N SER A 28 -7.36 -0.70 7.10
CA SER A 28 -8.27 0.27 7.72
C SER A 28 -7.79 1.71 7.59
N ALA A 29 -8.74 2.63 7.65
CA ALA A 29 -8.50 4.07 7.64
C ALA A 29 -9.54 4.81 8.49
N VAL A 30 -9.08 5.80 9.25
CA VAL A 30 -9.90 6.75 9.99
C VAL A 30 -9.44 8.14 9.61
N CYS A 31 -10.32 8.95 9.03
CA CYS A 31 -10.03 10.33 8.68
C CYS A 31 -10.92 11.27 9.49
N LYS A 32 -10.29 12.25 10.13
CA LYS A 32 -10.94 13.38 10.79
C LYS A 32 -10.66 14.65 9.98
N PRO A 33 -11.68 15.32 9.42
CA PRO A 33 -11.49 16.65 8.83
C PRO A 33 -11.25 17.68 9.94
N GLU A 34 -10.35 18.61 9.71
CA GLU A 34 -10.01 19.68 10.66
C GLU A 34 -10.65 21.01 10.24
N ALA A 35 -10.95 21.88 11.22
CA ALA A 35 -11.65 23.14 10.99
C ALA A 35 -10.89 24.11 10.05
N ASN A 36 -9.56 23.98 9.96
CA ASN A 36 -8.70 24.80 9.09
C ASN A 36 -8.63 24.31 7.63
N GLY A 37 -9.49 23.36 7.24
CA GLY A 37 -9.50 22.72 5.93
C GLY A 37 -8.43 21.65 5.75
N GLY A 38 -7.81 21.20 6.84
CA GLY A 38 -6.86 20.08 6.86
C GLY A 38 -7.51 18.74 7.21
N ILE A 39 -6.68 17.72 7.34
CA ILE A 39 -7.09 16.38 7.77
C ILE A 39 -6.09 15.77 8.76
N THR A 40 -6.60 15.03 9.74
CA THR A 40 -5.82 14.05 10.50
C THR A 40 -6.27 12.65 10.11
N LEU A 41 -5.31 11.80 9.75
CA LEU A 41 -5.54 10.47 9.20
C LEU A 41 -4.77 9.42 10.01
N TRP A 42 -5.46 8.35 10.37
CA TRP A 42 -4.88 7.10 10.87
C TRP A 42 -5.19 6.03 9.85
N THR A 43 -4.19 5.36 9.31
CA THR A 43 -4.42 4.32 8.29
C THR A 43 -3.35 3.24 8.37
N THR A 44 -3.70 2.03 7.99
CA THR A 44 -2.74 0.93 7.82
C THR A 44 -1.76 1.30 6.71
N THR A 45 -0.52 1.67 7.06
CA THR A 45 0.51 2.07 6.10
C THR A 45 1.92 1.84 6.65
N GLN A 46 2.84 1.43 5.78
CA GLN A 46 4.28 1.36 6.06
C GLN A 46 5.02 2.66 5.71
N GLY A 47 4.35 3.63 5.07
CA GLY A 47 4.97 4.85 4.54
C GLY A 47 4.12 6.10 4.71
N ILE A 48 4.12 6.68 5.91
CA ILE A 48 3.30 7.87 6.24
C ILE A 48 3.60 9.09 5.36
N HIS A 49 4.86 9.29 4.95
CA HIS A 49 5.26 10.43 4.13
C HIS A 49 4.72 10.31 2.70
N ASN A 50 4.77 9.10 2.12
CA ASN A 50 4.23 8.82 0.80
C ASN A 50 2.71 9.04 0.77
N VAL A 51 1.99 8.50 1.77
CA VAL A 51 0.54 8.73 1.91
C VAL A 51 0.22 10.21 2.01
N ARG A 52 0.96 10.96 2.83
CA ARG A 52 0.78 12.41 2.99
C ARG A 52 0.94 13.18 1.68
N ILE A 53 1.98 12.86 0.90
CA ILE A 53 2.25 13.51 -0.39
C ILE A 53 1.12 13.22 -1.38
N LEU A 54 0.75 11.94 -1.54
CA LEU A 54 -0.30 11.53 -2.46
C LEU A 54 -1.65 12.17 -2.14
N LEU A 55 -2.04 12.22 -0.87
CA LEU A 55 -3.27 12.89 -0.44
C LEU A 55 -3.25 14.40 -0.74
N GLY A 56 -2.10 15.05 -0.59
CA GLY A 56 -1.93 16.46 -0.94
C GLY A 56 -2.21 16.71 -2.42
N HIS A 57 -1.67 15.85 -3.29
CA HIS A 57 -1.93 15.92 -4.72
C HIS A 57 -3.39 15.61 -5.09
N ILE A 58 -3.99 14.56 -4.49
CA ILE A 58 -5.35 14.11 -4.83
C ILE A 58 -6.41 15.13 -4.42
N PHE A 59 -6.30 15.68 -3.21
CA PHE A 59 -7.33 16.57 -2.64
C PHE A 59 -6.98 18.05 -2.72
N ASN A 60 -5.83 18.40 -3.34
CA ASN A 60 -5.30 19.76 -3.41
C ASN A 60 -5.20 20.43 -2.03
N ILE A 61 -4.75 19.66 -1.02
CA ILE A 61 -4.54 20.14 0.36
C ILE A 61 -3.04 20.34 0.57
N SER A 62 -2.65 21.52 1.06
CA SER A 62 -1.25 21.77 1.42
C SER A 62 -0.75 20.72 2.41
N LEU A 63 0.47 20.21 2.20
CA LEU A 63 1.04 19.15 3.05
C LEU A 63 1.10 19.56 4.52
N SER A 64 1.26 20.84 4.85
CA SER A 64 1.26 21.34 6.23
C SER A 64 -0.08 21.14 6.96
N LYS A 65 -1.17 20.95 6.20
CA LYS A 65 -2.52 20.68 6.70
C LYS A 65 -2.89 19.19 6.69
N ILE A 66 -1.98 18.31 6.29
CA ILE A 66 -2.19 16.85 6.28
C ILE A 66 -1.31 16.20 7.34
N ASN A 67 -1.96 15.59 8.33
CA ASN A 67 -1.32 14.91 9.45
C ASN A 67 -1.63 13.41 9.37
N VAL A 68 -0.69 12.61 8.86
CA VAL A 68 -0.80 11.15 8.82
C VAL A 68 -0.12 10.58 10.07
N LYS A 69 -0.91 10.00 10.96
CA LYS A 69 -0.45 9.41 12.21
C LYS A 69 -0.01 7.97 12.00
N ARG A 70 1.18 7.65 12.49
CA ARG A 70 1.66 6.28 12.60
C ARG A 70 0.83 5.53 13.65
N ILE A 71 0.36 4.35 13.29
CA ILE A 71 -0.35 3.44 14.18
C ILE A 71 0.42 2.12 14.26
N THR A 72 0.12 1.32 15.29
CA THR A 72 0.54 -0.08 15.36
C THR A 72 -0.10 -0.87 14.22
N LEU A 73 0.65 -1.78 13.59
CA LEU A 73 0.18 -2.59 12.47
C LEU A 73 0.23 -4.08 12.85
N GLY A 74 -0.83 -4.83 12.56
CA GLY A 74 -0.92 -6.28 12.72
C GLY A 74 -0.26 -7.09 11.61
N GLY A 75 0.82 -6.56 11.04
CA GLY A 75 1.54 -7.12 9.87
C GLY A 75 1.17 -6.43 8.56
N SER A 76 2.10 -6.49 7.59
CA SER A 76 1.83 -5.98 6.23
C SER A 76 2.74 -6.62 5.17
N PHE A 77 3.96 -7.03 5.51
CA PHE A 77 4.86 -7.78 4.61
C PHE A 77 5.15 -7.12 3.25
N GLY A 78 4.94 -5.80 3.13
CA GLY A 78 5.08 -5.07 1.86
C GLY A 78 3.75 -4.60 1.26
N SER A 79 2.61 -5.13 1.74
CA SER A 79 1.27 -4.86 1.20
C SER A 79 0.80 -3.41 1.34
N SER A 80 1.45 -2.63 2.20
CA SER A 80 1.08 -1.25 2.52
C SER A 80 2.26 -0.27 2.42
N ILE A 81 3.28 -0.60 1.61
CA ILE A 81 4.34 0.35 1.22
C ILE A 81 3.75 1.50 0.38
N GLN A 82 2.90 1.13 -0.58
CA GLN A 82 2.10 2.08 -1.34
C GLN A 82 0.85 2.48 -0.55
N MET A 83 0.27 3.64 -0.89
CA MET A 83 -0.99 4.07 -0.27
C MET A 83 -2.10 3.08 -0.60
N ASN A 84 -2.76 2.57 0.42
CA ASN A 84 -3.89 1.66 0.26
C ASN A 84 -5.08 2.38 -0.36
N SER A 85 -5.79 1.71 -1.26
CA SER A 85 -6.93 2.27 -2.01
C SER A 85 -8.06 2.80 -1.10
N ILE A 86 -8.26 2.18 0.06
CA ILE A 86 -9.26 2.62 1.04
C ILE A 86 -8.95 3.99 1.66
N THR A 87 -7.67 4.38 1.69
CA THR A 87 -7.20 5.59 2.35
C THR A 87 -7.78 6.85 1.68
N PRO A 88 -7.61 7.10 0.37
CA PRO A 88 -8.23 8.24 -0.29
C PRO A 88 -9.75 8.17 -0.26
N ILE A 89 -10.37 6.98 -0.31
CA ILE A 89 -11.83 6.83 -0.21
C ILE A 89 -12.33 7.33 1.15
N CYS A 90 -11.67 6.92 2.24
CA CYS A 90 -11.99 7.38 3.59
C CYS A 90 -11.88 8.91 3.72
N VAL A 91 -10.81 9.48 3.17
CA VAL A 91 -10.58 10.94 3.17
C VAL A 91 -11.67 11.66 2.37
N ALA A 92 -12.00 11.20 1.17
CA ALA A 92 -13.05 11.79 0.34
C ALA A 92 -14.41 11.79 1.06
N LEU A 93 -14.78 10.68 1.70
CA LEU A 93 -16.01 10.59 2.48
C LEU A 93 -16.00 11.52 3.69
N ALA A 94 -14.88 11.61 4.41
CA ALA A 94 -14.75 12.49 5.57
C ALA A 94 -14.88 13.97 5.18
N LEU A 95 -14.23 14.38 4.09
CA LEU A 95 -14.32 15.75 3.56
C LEU A 95 -15.73 16.07 3.07
N LYS A 96 -16.37 15.15 2.33
CA LYS A 96 -17.75 15.32 1.83
C LYS A 96 -18.76 15.40 2.97
N ALA A 97 -18.63 14.52 3.97
CA ALA A 97 -19.56 14.45 5.09
C ALA A 97 -19.24 15.47 6.20
N LYS A 98 -18.10 16.18 6.12
CA LYS A 98 -17.59 17.12 7.13
C LYS A 98 -17.57 16.53 8.55
N ARG A 99 -17.34 15.22 8.65
CA ARG A 99 -17.32 14.47 9.90
C ARG A 99 -16.28 13.37 9.84
N SER A 100 -15.87 12.88 11.00
CA SER A 100 -14.96 11.74 11.08
C SER A 100 -15.58 10.51 10.42
N VAL A 101 -14.79 9.82 9.59
CA VAL A 101 -15.19 8.57 8.92
C VAL A 101 -14.16 7.50 9.24
N LYS A 102 -14.66 6.29 9.52
CA LYS A 102 -13.86 5.06 9.65
C LYS A 102 -14.27 4.09 8.56
N LEU A 103 -13.29 3.53 7.85
CA LEU A 103 -13.44 2.43 6.92
C LEU A 103 -12.54 1.28 7.35
N VAL A 104 -13.08 0.06 7.27
CA VAL A 104 -12.37 -1.19 7.51
C VAL A 104 -12.82 -2.15 6.43
N THR A 105 -11.89 -2.77 5.71
CA THR A 105 -12.24 -3.76 4.70
C THR A 105 -12.55 -5.10 5.34
N SER A 106 -13.45 -5.85 4.70
CA SER A 106 -13.54 -7.30 4.94
C SER A 106 -12.25 -8.00 4.48
N ARG A 107 -12.08 -9.27 4.86
CA ARG A 107 -10.94 -10.07 4.39
C ARG A 107 -10.98 -10.27 2.88
N GLU A 108 -12.15 -10.53 2.34
CA GLU A 108 -12.39 -10.77 0.92
C GLU A 108 -12.08 -9.52 0.09
N GLU A 109 -12.50 -8.34 0.59
CA GLU A 109 -12.18 -7.04 0.00
C GLU A 109 -10.67 -6.78 0.02
N ASP A 110 -10.00 -7.02 1.16
CA ASP A 110 -8.56 -6.79 1.33
C ASP A 110 -7.70 -7.63 0.36
N ILE A 111 -8.08 -8.90 0.16
CA ILE A 111 -7.45 -9.80 -0.81
C ILE A 111 -7.70 -9.32 -2.25
N SER A 112 -8.91 -8.85 -2.54
CA SER A 112 -9.33 -8.47 -3.90
C SER A 112 -8.75 -7.11 -4.34
N LEU A 113 -8.56 -6.18 -3.40
CA LEU A 113 -8.17 -4.79 -3.68
C LEU A 113 -6.65 -4.56 -3.75
N THR A 114 -5.82 -5.58 -3.48
CA THR A 114 -4.36 -5.41 -3.35
C THR A 114 -3.58 -6.00 -4.51
N GLY A 115 -2.53 -5.29 -4.95
CA GLY A 115 -1.56 -5.78 -5.92
C GLY A 115 -0.89 -7.08 -5.45
N LYS A 116 -0.89 -8.09 -6.32
CA LYS A 116 -0.30 -9.40 -6.06
C LYS A 116 1.18 -9.38 -6.44
N ILE A 117 2.03 -9.99 -5.63
CA ILE A 117 3.49 -10.06 -5.88
C ILE A 117 3.75 -10.86 -7.16
N ILE A 118 4.64 -10.34 -8.02
CA ILE A 118 5.17 -11.03 -9.19
C ILE A 118 6.70 -11.03 -9.06
N PHE A 119 7.31 -12.20 -9.07
CA PHE A 119 8.76 -12.36 -9.22
C PHE A 119 9.03 -13.04 -10.55
N TYR A 120 9.81 -12.39 -11.41
CA TYR A 120 10.56 -13.06 -12.45
C TYR A 120 12.00 -13.16 -11.97
N ILE A 121 12.50 -14.37 -11.78
CA ILE A 121 13.88 -14.61 -11.39
C ILE A 121 14.57 -15.27 -12.57
N TYR A 122 15.55 -14.58 -13.14
CA TYR A 122 16.48 -15.14 -14.12
C TYR A 122 17.79 -15.42 -13.37
N PHE A 123 18.13 -16.69 -13.19
CA PHE A 123 19.43 -17.07 -12.65
C PHE A 123 20.41 -17.29 -13.80
N PHE A 124 21.41 -16.42 -13.90
CA PHE A 124 22.64 -16.71 -14.63
C PHE A 124 23.72 -17.00 -13.58
N LEU A 125 24.06 -18.28 -13.40
CA LEU A 125 25.22 -18.68 -12.62
C LEU A 125 26.34 -19.00 -13.63
N SER A 126 27.43 -18.22 -13.59
CA SER A 126 28.66 -18.42 -14.36
C SER A 126 29.52 -19.50 -13.75
#